data_AF-A0A954R4W1-F1
#
_entry.id   AF-A0A954R4W1-F1
#
_cell.length_a   1.000
_cell.length_b   1.000
_cell.length_c   1.000
_cell.angle_alpha   90.00
_cell.angle_beta   90.00
_cell.angle_gamma   90.00
#
_symmetry.space_group_name_H-M   'P 1'
#
loop_
_entity.id
_entity.type
_entity.pdbx_description
1 polymer ?
#
loop_
_entity_poly.entity_id
_entity_poly.type
_entity_poly.pdbx_seq_one_letter_code
_entity_poly.pdbx_strand_id
1 'polypeptide(L)'
;MSLQKYQRAMAIKELRPQDKNWFPKWLKAYAQHHRFETNDEELTFELSSELLINFLQALRDRGTAAWQRLQAAQAVEAYQSIIVRKDIINFA
;
A
#
# COMPACT_ATOMS: atom_id res chain seq x y z
N MET A 1 6.32 -11.04 1.54
CA MET A 1 6.20 -10.96 3.03
C MET A 1 4.72 -11.02 3.42
N SER A 2 4.26 -11.81 4.40
CA SER A 2 2.82 -11.86 4.77
C SER A 2 2.24 -10.51 5.22
N LEU A 3 0.92 -10.33 5.05
CA LEU A 3 0.16 -9.20 5.62
C LEU A 3 0.41 -9.05 7.13
N GLN A 4 0.61 -10.17 7.82
CA GLN A 4 0.84 -10.24 9.26
C GLN A 4 2.20 -9.67 9.68
N LYS A 5 3.26 -9.94 8.89
CA LYS A 5 4.58 -9.32 9.10
C LYS A 5 4.53 -7.82 8.81
N TYR A 6 3.74 -7.39 7.83
CA TYR A 6 3.54 -5.96 7.54
C TYR A 6 2.83 -5.26 8.69
N GLN A 7 1.78 -5.85 9.26
CA GLN A 7 1.11 -5.31 10.46
C GLN A 7 2.06 -5.19 11.66
N ARG A 8 2.94 -6.18 11.87
CA ARG A 8 3.97 -6.10 12.94
C ARG A 8 4.99 -4.99 12.69
N ALA A 9 5.43 -4.79 11.44
CA ALA A 9 6.35 -3.72 11.11
C ALA A 9 5.70 -2.32 11.17
N MET A 10 4.42 -2.22 10.83
CA MET A 10 3.62 -1.00 11.03
C MET A 10 3.46 -0.65 12.51
N ALA A 11 3.44 -1.63 13.41
CA ALA A 11 3.39 -1.37 14.85
C ALA A 11 4.68 -0.69 15.35
N ILE A 12 5.81 -0.95 14.67
CA ILE A 12 7.14 -0.39 15.00
C ILE A 12 7.30 1.04 14.48
N LYS A 13 6.68 1.41 13.33
CA LYS A 13 6.62 2.82 12.91
C LYS A 13 5.59 3.59 13.73
N GLU A 14 5.91 4.85 14.07
CA GLU A 14 4.99 5.83 14.69
C GLU A 14 3.91 6.32 13.71
N LEU A 15 3.22 5.39 13.05
CA LEU A 15 2.07 5.72 12.21
C LEU A 15 0.88 6.10 13.09
N ARG A 16 0.11 7.08 12.63
CA ARG A 16 -1.14 7.48 13.30
C ARG A 16 -2.07 6.26 13.41
N PRO A 17 -2.86 6.14 14.48
CA PRO A 17 -3.76 4.99 14.69
C PRO A 17 -4.73 4.73 13.52
N GLN A 18 -5.19 5.80 12.87
CA GLN A 18 -6.06 5.69 11.70
C GLN A 18 -5.35 5.05 10.51
N ASP A 19 -4.09 5.40 10.28
CA ASP A 19 -3.28 4.87 9.18
C ASP A 19 -2.96 3.39 9.39
N LYS A 20 -2.73 2.96 10.65
CA LYS A 20 -2.58 1.54 11.01
C LYS A 20 -3.79 0.68 10.64
N ASN A 21 -5.00 1.25 10.70
CA ASN A 21 -6.24 0.54 10.36
C ASN A 21 -6.55 0.53 8.86
N TRP A 22 -6.18 1.59 8.14
CA TRP A 22 -6.52 1.76 6.72
C TRP A 22 -5.45 1.24 5.76
N PHE A 23 -4.17 1.28 6.12
CA PHE A 23 -3.10 0.86 5.21
C PHE A 23 -3.21 -0.60 4.78
N PRO A 24 -3.52 -1.58 5.66
CA PRO A 24 -3.75 -2.96 5.24
C PRO A 24 -4.89 -3.08 4.21
N LYS A 25 -5.95 -2.26 4.35
CA LYS A 25 -7.08 -2.24 3.43
C LYS A 25 -6.67 -1.69 2.07
N TRP A 26 -5.87 -0.62 2.04
CA TRP A 26 -5.35 -0.05 0.80
C TRP A 26 -4.40 -1.00 0.07
N LEU A 27 -3.54 -1.72 0.78
CA LEU A 27 -2.67 -2.72 0.16
C LEU A 27 -3.45 -3.90 -0.41
N LYS A 28 -4.50 -4.35 0.30
CA LYS A 28 -5.40 -5.38 -0.23
C LYS A 28 -6.12 -4.88 -1.49
N ALA A 29 -6.61 -3.64 -1.48
CA ALA A 29 -7.27 -3.04 -2.64
C ALA A 29 -6.30 -2.86 -3.82
N TYR A 30 -5.06 -2.45 -3.58
CA TYR A 30 -4.00 -2.37 -4.58
C TYR A 30 -3.71 -3.75 -5.19
N ALA A 31 -3.55 -4.78 -4.34
CA ALA A 31 -3.31 -6.13 -4.81
C ALA A 31 -4.46 -6.70 -5.63
N GLN A 32 -5.70 -6.46 -5.20
CA GLN A 32 -6.90 -6.84 -5.93
C GLN A 32 -7.05 -6.11 -7.27
N HIS A 33 -6.73 -4.82 -7.32
CA HIS A 33 -6.80 -4.02 -8.55
C HIS A 33 -5.89 -4.58 -9.65
N HIS A 34 -4.68 -5.01 -9.26
CA HIS A 34 -3.70 -5.61 -10.16
C HIS A 34 -3.78 -7.14 -10.26
N ARG A 35 -4.77 -7.75 -9.61
CA ARG A 35 -5.02 -9.21 -9.58
C ARG A 35 -3.80 -10.02 -9.13
N PHE A 36 -3.03 -9.49 -8.19
CA PHE A 36 -1.94 -10.25 -7.61
C PHE A 36 -2.48 -11.39 -6.75
N GLU A 37 -1.82 -12.54 -6.82
CA GLU A 37 -2.10 -13.66 -5.92
C GLU A 37 -1.69 -13.25 -4.50
N THR A 38 -2.69 -13.07 -3.64
CA THR A 38 -2.48 -12.83 -2.23
C THR A 38 -2.67 -14.15 -1.49
N ASN A 39 -1.59 -14.85 -1.19
CA ASN A 39 -1.64 -15.88 -0.14
C ASN A 39 -1.47 -15.18 1.21
N ASP A 40 -2.27 -15.56 2.21
CA ASP A 40 -2.25 -14.94 3.55
C ASP A 40 -0.84 -14.96 4.19
N GLU A 41 0.02 -15.86 3.73
CA GLU A 41 1.40 -16.04 4.18
C GLU A 41 2.44 -15.23 3.39
N GLU A 42 2.10 -14.72 2.21
CA GLU A 42 3.04 -13.92 1.42
C GLU A 42 2.35 -12.94 0.46
N LEU A 43 2.40 -11.65 0.81
CA LEU A 43 2.21 -10.58 -0.16
C LEU A 43 3.52 -10.46 -0.94
N THR A 44 3.56 -11.07 -2.11
CA THR A 44 4.59 -10.90 -3.13
C THR A 44 3.92 -10.29 -4.34
N PHE A 45 3.70 -8.99 -4.27
CA PHE A 45 3.23 -8.22 -5.42
C PHE A 45 4.28 -7.20 -5.85
N GLU A 46 4.32 -6.96 -7.15
CA GLU A 46 5.24 -6.01 -7.76
C GLU A 46 4.85 -4.58 -7.36
N LEU A 47 5.87 -3.82 -6.97
CA LEU A 47 5.76 -2.40 -6.69
C LEU A 47 6.47 -1.64 -7.80
N SER A 48 5.72 -0.84 -8.53
CA SER A 48 6.26 0.14 -9.47
C SER A 48 5.44 1.43 -9.39
N SER A 49 6.09 2.55 -9.70
CA SER A 49 5.42 3.85 -9.77
C SER A 49 4.28 3.84 -10.80
N GLU A 50 4.43 3.10 -11.90
CA GLU A 50 3.40 2.96 -12.94
C GLU A 50 2.15 2.23 -12.41
N LEU A 51 2.33 1.12 -11.70
CA LEU A 51 1.23 0.37 -11.10
C LEU A 51 0.51 1.19 -10.02
N LEU A 52 1.25 1.98 -9.25
CA LEU A 52 0.67 2.88 -8.26
C LEU A 52 -0.11 4.03 -8.91
N ILE A 53 0.44 4.67 -9.94
CA ILE A 53 -0.26 5.72 -10.69
C ILE A 53 -1.54 5.17 -11.30
N ASN A 54 -1.50 3.98 -11.92
CA ASN A 54 -2.68 3.33 -12.48
C ASN A 54 -3.76 3.09 -11.41
N PHE A 55 -3.37 2.60 -10.23
CA PHE A 55 -4.28 2.40 -9.11
C PHE A 55 -4.90 3.74 -8.62
N LEU A 56 -4.10 4.79 -8.49
CA LEU A 56 -4.59 6.12 -8.07
C LEU A 56 -5.52 6.76 -9.11
N GLN A 57 -5.26 6.54 -10.40
CA GLN A 57 -6.15 6.93 -11.49
C GLN A 57 -7.49 6.18 -11.40
N ALA A 58 -7.46 4.87 -11.18
CA ALA A 58 -8.68 4.09 -10.99
C ALA A 58 -9.49 4.56 -9.77
N LEU A 59 -8.83 4.94 -8.67
CA LEU A 59 -9.52 5.54 -7.52
C LEU A 59 -10.13 6.90 -7.86
N ARG A 60 -9.42 7.74 -8.63
CA ARG A 60 -9.93 9.04 -9.08
C ARG A 60 -11.17 8.86 -9.94
N ASP A 61 -11.12 7.94 -10.90
CA ASP A 61 -12.21 7.71 -11.86
C ASP A 61 -13.45 7.12 -11.17
N ARG A 62 -13.28 6.45 -10.03
CA ARG A 62 -14.35 6.00 -9.14
C ARG A 62 -14.90 7.08 -8.19
N GLY A 63 -14.41 8.32 -8.29
CA GLY A 63 -14.83 9.43 -7.44
C GLY A 63 -14.24 9.41 -6.02
N THR A 64 -13.13 8.70 -5.80
CA THR A 64 -12.49 8.61 -4.47
C THR A 64 -11.87 9.96 -4.10
N ALA A 65 -12.13 10.43 -2.88
CA ALA A 65 -11.67 11.74 -2.41
C ALA A 65 -10.13 11.86 -2.47
N ALA A 66 -9.63 13.07 -2.70
CA ALA A 66 -8.18 13.31 -2.84
C ALA A 66 -7.38 12.85 -1.62
N TRP A 67 -7.90 13.06 -0.41
CA TRP A 67 -7.24 12.65 0.83
C TRP A 67 -7.18 11.11 0.99
N GLN A 68 -8.19 10.38 0.50
CA GLN A 68 -8.19 8.91 0.49
C GLN A 68 -7.17 8.36 -0.51
N ARG A 69 -7.04 9.00 -1.68
CA ARG A 69 -6.01 8.67 -2.66
C ARG A 69 -4.60 8.91 -2.12
N LEU A 70 -4.40 10.02 -1.39
CA LEU A 70 -3.14 10.27 -0.68
C LEU A 70 -2.85 9.19 0.36
N GLN A 71 -3.85 8.80 1.16
CA GLN A 71 -3.69 7.73 2.14
C GLN A 71 -3.34 6.37 1.49
N ALA A 72 -3.90 6.11 0.31
CA ALA A 72 -3.59 4.91 -0.47
C ALA A 72 -2.14 4.91 -0.98
N ALA A 73 -1.65 6.06 -1.47
CA ALA A 73 -0.26 6.23 -1.88
C ALA A 73 0.71 6.03 -0.70
N GLN A 74 0.41 6.65 0.45
CA GLN A 74 1.18 6.51 1.69
C GLN A 74 1.21 5.06 2.19
N ALA A 75 0.13 4.30 2.02
CA ALA A 75 0.10 2.89 2.39
C ALA A 75 1.06 2.04 1.56
N VAL A 76 1.12 2.29 0.24
CA VAL A 76 2.02 1.58 -0.68
C VAL A 76 3.48 1.97 -0.45
N GLU A 77 3.76 3.26 -0.24
CA GLU A 77 5.08 3.75 0.14
C GLU A 77 5.55 3.20 1.49
N ALA A 78 4.67 3.14 2.50
CA ALA A 78 4.98 2.55 3.79
C ALA A 78 5.33 1.06 3.66
N TYR A 79 4.56 0.31 2.88
CA TYR A 79 4.83 -1.08 2.55
C TYR A 79 6.20 -1.26 1.90
N GLN A 80 6.54 -0.41 0.95
CA GLN A 80 7.83 -0.44 0.32
C GLN A 80 8.98 -0.17 1.29
N SER A 81 8.90 0.91 2.07
CA SER A 81 9.95 1.29 3.03
C SER A 81 10.25 0.17 4.05
N ILE A 82 9.23 -0.64 4.36
CA ILE A 82 9.31 -1.74 5.32
C ILE A 82 9.86 -3.02 4.66
N ILE A 83 9.46 -3.33 3.43
CA ILE A 83 9.72 -4.65 2.81
C ILE A 83 10.88 -4.62 1.84
N VAL A 84 10.98 -3.56 1.06
CA VAL A 84 11.84 -3.54 -0.14
C VAL A 84 13.25 -3.05 0.19
N ARG A 85 13.48 -2.35 1.32
CA ARG A 85 14.79 -1.75 1.69
C ARG A 85 15.47 -1.01 0.50
N LYS A 86 14.70 -0.56 -0.48
CA LYS A 86 15.10 0.11 -1.73
C LYS A 86 14.04 1.17 -2.04
N ASP A 87 14.45 2.41 -2.27
CA ASP A 87 13.60 3.56 -2.61
C ASP A 87 13.26 3.61 -4.11
N ILE A 88 12.41 2.68 -4.54
CA ILE A 88 11.71 2.64 -5.84
C ILE A 88 10.56 3.68 -5.95
N ILE A 89 9.90 4.07 -4.84
CA ILE A 89 8.80 5.05 -4.83
C ILE A 89 9.10 6.05 -3.71
N ASN A 90 9.15 7.34 -4.06
CA ASN A 90 9.45 8.42 -3.13
C ASN A 90 8.53 9.61 -3.47
N PHE A 91 7.77 10.08 -2.48
CA PHE A 91 6.87 11.24 -2.60
C PHE A 91 7.36 12.47 -1.81
N ALA A 92 8.62 12.49 -1.38
CA ALA A 92 9.27 13.64 -0.74
C ALA A 92 9.45 14.83 -1.71
#